data_AF-A0A7C7FVD3-F1
#
_entry.id   AF-A0A7C7FVD3-F1
#
_cell.length_a   1.000
_cell.length_b   1.000
_cell.length_c   1.000
_cell.angle_alpha   90.00
_cell.angle_beta   90.00
_cell.angle_gamma   90.00
#
_symmetry.space_group_name_H-M   'P 1'
#
loop_
_entity.id
_entity.type
_entity.pdbx_description
1 polymer ?
#
loop_
_entity_poly.entity_id
_entity_poly.type
_entity_poly.pdbx_seq_one_letter_code
_entity_poly.pdbx_strand_id
1 'polypeptide(L)'
;FLDTGSPHHLHYVKDEIELREFDIDGFGRKVRYSDMYSPDGSNVNAVLVRGVGEISLRTYERGVEAETKACGTGAVAAALTDFSINAGDKERKVKMEGGDLFVEFDKPDEVWLSGKASEMRRGVMKILGLLLLGMGLLQAPLQAQWFDNLSDEAVVSVLTGSPGADTYSAFGHTAIRIYDPSEVPVVDWVFNYGTFSFSDDFYMKFLKGHLDYTLTAAPFHMFNKSYLDEGRGLFEQILRLSTDEVRSVAKYLSWNLQEENAGYRYEFFRDNCASRVIVVLENALGEGFQTNCIADGRTFRDGLDPYIDGSPWTAFGMDFVLGSRADNVMPPCGSAYIPDDLSKALLSMTVNGEPLTSEADKIDLLIVEGAWLSGAPPESAARLVPTIVMVLLALIIAFLRFKSRTSTPQSSPNVNFKLFKIARSVVLIVASALGVMLLVMWTLTDHTDTWANCNLLWSLPALVYFVPTKFKMKATMTYVSVVLIATYLLLSPGILPQFTSISLWGAAISVILALTPIKPFINVR
;
A
#
# COMPACT_ATOMS: atom_id res chain seq x y z
N PHE A 1 17.20 -15.44 30.93
CA PHE A 1 17.52 -15.18 29.51
C PHE A 1 16.20 -15.07 28.76
N LEU A 2 16.09 -14.12 27.85
CA LEU A 2 14.94 -13.99 26.96
C LEU A 2 15.42 -13.51 25.59
N ASP A 3 14.82 -14.04 24.52
CA ASP A 3 15.03 -13.54 23.16
C ASP A 3 13.79 -12.76 22.73
N THR A 4 13.98 -11.52 22.30
CA THR A 4 12.91 -10.60 21.86
C THR A 4 13.03 -10.27 20.36
N GLY A 5 13.70 -11.14 19.59
CA GLY A 5 14.26 -10.83 18.27
C GLY A 5 15.74 -10.43 18.34
N SER A 6 16.25 -10.21 19.54
CA SER A 6 17.67 -10.21 19.90
C SER A 6 17.83 -10.92 21.24
N PRO A 7 18.94 -11.65 21.49
CA PRO A 7 19.21 -12.33 22.76
C PRO A 7 19.50 -11.34 23.90
N HIS A 8 18.88 -11.57 25.07
CA HIS A 8 19.10 -10.80 26.30
C HIS A 8 19.40 -11.71 27.50
N HIS A 9 20.53 -11.46 28.15
CA HIS A 9 20.83 -11.90 29.51
C HIS A 9 20.27 -10.87 30.50
N LEU A 10 19.51 -11.34 31.50
CA LEU A 10 18.92 -10.50 32.54
C LEU A 10 19.59 -10.87 33.87
N HIS A 11 20.24 -9.90 34.49
CA HIS A 11 20.89 -10.01 35.79
C HIS A 11 20.15 -9.13 36.80
N TYR A 12 19.45 -9.76 37.75
CA TYR A 12 18.68 -9.03 38.74
C TYR A 12 19.58 -8.57 39.90
N VAL A 13 19.52 -7.27 40.21
CA VAL A 13 20.20 -6.64 41.34
C VAL A 13 19.19 -6.33 42.45
N LYS A 14 19.67 -6.20 43.68
CA LYS A 14 18.83 -6.17 44.88
C LYS A 14 18.34 -4.78 45.22
N ASP A 15 19.17 -3.78 44.98
CA ASP A 15 18.88 -2.40 45.37
C ASP A 15 19.54 -1.40 44.42
N GLU A 16 19.22 -0.13 44.68
CA GLU A 16 19.66 1.02 43.89
C GLU A 16 21.18 1.24 43.97
N ILE A 17 21.82 0.88 45.09
CA ILE A 17 23.26 1.02 45.28
C ILE A 17 23.97 0.00 44.39
N GLU A 18 23.51 -1.25 44.42
CA GLU A 18 24.04 -2.32 43.56
C GLU A 18 23.82 -2.00 42.09
N LEU A 19 22.63 -1.53 41.67
CA LEU A 19 22.38 -1.15 40.27
C LEU A 19 23.33 -0.05 39.81
N ARG A 20 23.57 0.96 40.65
CA ARG A 20 24.42 2.12 40.32
C ARG A 20 25.90 1.75 40.27
N GLU A 21 26.36 0.89 41.16
CA GLU A 21 27.77 0.50 41.27
C GLU A 21 28.12 -0.74 40.43
N PHE A 22 27.12 -1.36 39.79
CA PHE A 22 27.31 -2.51 38.92
C PHE A 22 28.27 -2.16 37.76
N ASP A 23 29.37 -2.90 37.66
CA ASP A 23 30.32 -2.86 36.55
C ASP A 23 29.70 -3.55 35.31
N ILE A 24 28.75 -2.87 34.69
CA ILE A 24 27.98 -3.39 33.55
C ILE A 24 28.85 -3.63 32.32
N ASP A 25 29.92 -2.87 32.11
CA ASP A 25 30.83 -3.07 30.99
C ASP A 25 31.71 -4.31 31.20
N GLY A 26 32.31 -4.45 32.39
CA GLY A 26 33.15 -5.59 32.72
C GLY A 26 32.36 -6.90 32.80
N PHE A 27 31.17 -6.87 33.40
CA PHE A 27 30.26 -8.01 33.44
C PHE A 27 29.66 -8.30 32.05
N GLY A 28 29.17 -7.26 31.37
CA GLY A 28 28.55 -7.32 30.06
C GLY A 28 29.46 -7.97 29.03
N ARG A 29 30.72 -7.54 28.95
CA ARG A 29 31.73 -8.14 28.06
C ARG A 29 31.94 -9.63 28.35
N LYS A 30 32.08 -10.02 29.61
CA LYS A 30 32.30 -11.43 29.98
C LYS A 30 31.12 -12.31 29.56
N VAL A 31 29.90 -11.85 29.80
CA VAL A 31 28.69 -12.58 29.44
C VAL A 31 28.49 -12.60 27.92
N ARG A 32 28.64 -11.45 27.24
CA ARG A 32 28.54 -11.29 25.78
C ARG A 32 29.38 -12.28 24.99
N TYR A 33 30.60 -12.58 25.47
CA TYR A 33 31.56 -13.48 24.81
C TYR A 33 31.69 -14.85 25.50
N SER A 34 30.79 -15.19 26.42
CA SER A 34 30.82 -16.51 27.08
C SER A 34 30.38 -17.62 26.14
N ASP A 35 30.90 -18.84 26.37
CA ASP A 35 30.52 -20.03 25.60
C ASP A 35 29.01 -20.30 25.61
N MET A 36 28.31 -19.86 26.67
CA MET A 36 26.85 -19.97 26.81
C MET A 36 26.09 -19.25 25.70
N TYR A 37 26.64 -18.15 25.17
CA TYR A 37 25.98 -17.36 24.14
C TYR A 37 26.75 -17.38 22.80
N SER A 38 27.80 -18.17 22.68
CA SER A 38 28.55 -18.33 21.43
C SER A 38 27.68 -18.97 20.32
N PRO A 39 27.84 -18.59 19.03
CA PRO A 39 28.77 -17.60 18.50
C PRO A 39 28.23 -16.15 18.51
N ASP A 40 26.92 -15.98 18.58
CA ASP A 40 26.26 -14.69 18.28
C ASP A 40 26.28 -13.71 19.47
N GLY A 41 26.50 -14.24 20.67
CA GLY A 41 26.41 -13.63 22.00
C GLY A 41 25.10 -12.90 22.30
N SER A 42 25.10 -12.06 23.34
CA SER A 42 23.89 -11.54 23.94
C SER A 42 24.03 -10.10 24.44
N ASN A 43 22.93 -9.34 24.43
CA ASN A 43 22.80 -8.12 25.21
C ASN A 43 22.77 -8.47 26.70
N VAL A 44 23.32 -7.63 27.56
CA VAL A 44 23.39 -7.91 29.00
C VAL A 44 22.73 -6.79 29.76
N ASN A 45 21.75 -7.13 30.59
CA ASN A 45 20.88 -6.16 31.25
C ASN A 45 20.96 -6.35 32.75
N ALA A 46 21.30 -5.30 33.50
CA ALA A 46 21.16 -5.25 34.94
C ALA A 46 19.77 -4.68 35.28
N VAL A 47 18.98 -5.46 36.02
CA VAL A 47 17.55 -5.23 36.25
C VAL A 47 17.29 -5.03 37.74
N LEU A 48 16.71 -3.89 38.12
CA LEU A 48 16.20 -3.64 39.47
C LEU A 48 14.68 -3.52 39.43
N VAL A 49 14.00 -4.35 40.20
CA VAL A 49 12.54 -4.25 40.40
C VAL A 49 12.29 -3.24 41.51
N ARG A 50 11.66 -2.10 41.19
CA ARG A 50 11.40 -1.02 42.17
C ARG A 50 10.02 -1.13 42.83
N GLY A 51 9.09 -1.87 42.22
CA GLY A 51 7.74 -2.10 42.72
C GLY A 51 6.89 -2.82 41.68
N VAL A 52 5.61 -3.05 41.99
CA VAL A 52 4.67 -3.66 41.03
C VAL A 52 4.59 -2.75 39.81
N GLY A 53 4.98 -3.27 38.65
CA GLY A 53 4.89 -2.51 37.42
C GLY A 53 6.11 -1.63 37.09
N GLU A 54 7.07 -1.45 38.01
CA GLU A 54 8.20 -0.50 37.83
C GLU A 54 9.56 -1.19 37.88
N ILE A 55 10.34 -1.03 36.82
CA ILE A 55 11.66 -1.64 36.63
C ILE A 55 12.67 -0.54 36.30
N SER A 56 13.92 -0.73 36.72
CA SER A 56 15.06 0.08 36.26
C SER A 56 16.10 -0.79 35.59
N LEU A 57 16.64 -0.29 34.49
CA LEU A 57 17.39 -1.08 33.54
C LEU A 57 18.66 -0.35 33.09
N ARG A 58 19.79 -1.04 33.18
CA ARG A 58 21.07 -0.67 32.54
C ARG A 58 21.45 -1.78 31.56
N THR A 59 21.93 -1.42 30.37
CA THR A 59 22.16 -2.39 29.30
C THR A 59 23.54 -2.21 28.68
N TYR A 60 24.35 -3.29 28.68
CA TYR A 60 25.49 -3.46 27.79
C TYR A 60 24.99 -4.05 26.47
N GLU A 61 25.16 -3.30 25.38
CA GLU A 61 24.52 -3.61 24.10
C GLU A 61 25.48 -4.27 23.12
N ARG A 62 25.06 -5.43 22.61
CA ARG A 62 25.74 -6.17 21.56
C ARG A 62 25.84 -5.32 20.29
N GLY A 63 27.04 -5.21 19.73
CA GLY A 63 27.31 -4.41 18.52
C GLY A 63 27.70 -2.96 18.81
N VAL A 64 27.31 -2.40 19.97
CA VAL A 64 27.89 -1.16 20.50
C VAL A 64 29.10 -1.47 21.40
N GLU A 65 29.05 -2.62 22.08
CA GLU A 65 30.10 -3.15 22.96
C GLU A 65 30.45 -2.23 24.14
N ALA A 66 29.42 -1.52 24.62
CA ALA A 66 29.45 -0.64 25.78
C ALA A 66 28.03 -0.51 26.37
N GLU A 67 27.94 0.08 27.56
CA GLU A 67 26.67 0.55 28.11
C GLU A 67 25.99 1.60 27.21
N THR A 68 24.71 1.36 26.87
CA THR A 68 23.87 2.32 26.16
C THR A 68 22.83 2.95 27.09
N LYS A 69 22.45 4.18 26.79
CA LYS A 69 21.51 4.95 27.63
C LYS A 69 20.10 4.37 27.65
N ALA A 70 19.69 3.71 26.57
CA ALA A 70 18.40 3.04 26.47
C ALA A 70 18.47 1.91 25.42
N CYS A 71 17.78 0.81 25.68
CA CYS A 71 17.67 -0.34 24.77
C CYS A 71 16.22 -0.84 24.80
N GLY A 72 15.50 -0.69 23.67
CA GLY A 72 14.07 -0.98 23.59
C GLY A 72 13.75 -2.48 23.75
N THR A 73 14.49 -3.34 23.05
CA THR A 73 14.36 -4.80 23.15
C THR A 73 14.77 -5.31 24.54
N GLY A 74 15.76 -4.67 25.17
CA GLY A 74 16.13 -4.93 26.57
C GLY A 74 15.03 -4.59 27.56
N ALA A 75 14.32 -3.47 27.34
CA ALA A 75 13.17 -3.09 28.15
C ALA A 75 12.02 -4.09 28.04
N VAL A 76 11.71 -4.57 26.83
CA VAL A 76 10.74 -5.65 26.61
C VAL A 76 11.17 -6.93 27.34
N ALA A 77 12.44 -7.32 27.21
CA ALA A 77 12.97 -8.50 27.88
C ALA A 77 12.85 -8.43 29.40
N ALA A 78 13.17 -7.26 29.99
CA ALA A 78 13.06 -7.03 31.41
C ALA A 78 11.59 -7.05 31.88
N ALA A 79 10.68 -6.43 31.13
CA ALA A 79 9.26 -6.38 31.44
C ALA A 79 8.61 -7.77 31.45
N LEU A 80 8.83 -8.56 30.40
CA LEU A 80 8.29 -9.92 30.31
C LEU A 80 8.88 -10.85 31.38
N THR A 81 10.19 -10.73 31.65
CA THR A 81 10.84 -11.55 32.69
C THR A 81 10.35 -11.16 34.08
N ASP A 82 10.18 -9.87 34.37
CA ASP A 82 9.61 -9.41 35.63
C ASP A 82 8.18 -9.89 35.82
N PHE A 83 7.32 -9.80 34.80
CA PHE A 83 5.96 -10.34 34.87
C PHE A 83 5.96 -11.86 35.11
N SER A 84 6.85 -12.60 34.46
CA SER A 84 6.97 -14.04 34.69
C SER A 84 7.38 -14.40 36.12
N ILE A 85 8.09 -13.52 36.82
CA ILE A 85 8.56 -13.74 38.19
C ILE A 85 7.55 -13.23 39.23
N ASN A 86 7.03 -12.02 39.02
CA ASN A 86 6.29 -11.26 40.01
C ASN A 86 4.78 -11.16 39.73
N ALA A 87 4.32 -11.58 38.54
CA ALA A 87 2.94 -11.46 38.07
C ALA A 87 2.39 -10.02 38.19
N GLY A 88 1.07 -9.84 38.20
CA GLY A 88 0.40 -8.54 38.29
C GLY A 88 -0.15 -8.06 36.95
N ASP A 89 -0.22 -6.74 36.77
CA ASP A 89 -0.74 -6.16 35.52
C ASP A 89 0.19 -6.47 34.35
N LYS A 90 -0.32 -6.33 33.13
CA LYS A 90 0.41 -6.60 31.88
C LYS A 90 1.17 -5.39 31.34
N GLU A 91 1.29 -4.35 32.16
CA GLU A 91 1.98 -3.11 31.84
C GLU A 91 3.21 -2.94 32.75
N ARG A 92 4.34 -2.52 32.16
CA ARG A 92 5.59 -2.25 32.86
C ARG A 92 6.18 -0.92 32.43
N LYS A 93 6.48 -0.07 33.41
CA LYS A 93 7.31 1.11 33.24
C LYS A 93 8.77 0.76 33.48
N VAL A 94 9.61 0.96 32.46
CA VAL A 94 11.04 0.68 32.50
C VAL A 94 11.80 2.01 32.48
N LYS A 95 12.51 2.31 33.58
CA LYS A 95 13.32 3.52 33.76
C LYS A 95 14.75 3.26 33.32
N MET A 96 15.23 4.03 32.35
CA MET A 96 16.61 3.98 31.84
C MET A 96 17.24 5.37 31.89
N GLU A 97 18.56 5.48 31.69
CA GLU A 97 19.24 6.78 31.66
C GLU A 97 18.73 7.67 30.51
N GLY A 98 18.43 7.07 29.36
CA GLY A 98 17.93 7.74 28.16
C GLY A 98 16.47 8.17 28.23
N GLY A 99 15.72 7.72 29.24
CA GLY A 99 14.32 8.05 29.44
C GLY A 99 13.46 6.87 29.91
N ASP A 100 12.19 7.16 30.14
CA ASP A 100 11.19 6.17 30.52
C ASP A 100 10.60 5.50 29.27
N LEU A 101 10.51 4.16 29.30
CA LEU A 101 9.79 3.34 28.34
C LEU A 101 8.60 2.64 29.03
N PHE A 102 7.54 2.37 28.27
CA PHE A 102 6.35 1.66 28.75
C PHE A 102 6.14 0.45 27.85
N VAL A 103 6.06 -0.72 28.47
CA VAL A 103 5.85 -2.00 27.81
C VAL A 103 4.49 -2.54 28.22
N GLU A 104 3.63 -2.81 27.25
CA GLU A 104 2.34 -3.46 27.43
C GLU A 104 2.32 -4.75 26.60
N PHE A 105 1.75 -5.83 27.12
CA PHE A 105 1.71 -7.10 26.38
C PHE A 105 0.47 -7.91 26.74
N ASP A 106 -0.22 -8.45 25.75
CA ASP A 106 -1.35 -9.34 26.02
C ASP A 106 -0.93 -10.80 26.08
N LYS A 107 0.07 -11.16 25.28
CA LYS A 107 0.76 -12.44 25.26
C LYS A 107 2.26 -12.20 25.09
N PRO A 108 3.13 -13.16 25.42
CA PRO A 108 4.59 -12.99 25.28
C PRO A 108 5.06 -12.65 23.85
N ASP A 109 4.26 -13.00 22.84
CA ASP A 109 4.49 -12.78 21.40
C ASP A 109 3.77 -11.53 20.84
N GLU A 110 3.00 -10.82 21.67
CA GLU A 110 2.22 -9.64 21.29
C GLU A 110 2.51 -8.50 22.28
N VAL A 111 3.54 -7.72 21.96
CA VAL A 111 4.14 -6.71 22.86
C VAL A 111 4.19 -5.34 22.19
N TRP A 112 3.73 -4.33 22.91
CA TRP A 112 3.83 -2.92 22.55
C TRP A 112 4.87 -2.22 23.43
N LEU A 113 5.75 -1.44 22.79
CA LEU A 113 6.73 -0.58 23.43
C LEU A 113 6.42 0.87 23.05
N SER A 114 6.30 1.75 24.05
CA SER A 114 6.15 3.18 23.84
C SER A 114 7.17 3.98 24.63
N GLY A 115 7.58 5.12 24.09
CA GLY A 115 8.60 5.97 24.66
C GLY A 115 8.67 7.30 23.93
N LYS A 116 9.34 8.29 24.54
CA LYS A 116 9.50 9.61 23.93
C LYS A 116 10.49 9.53 22.76
N ALA A 117 10.03 9.87 21.56
CA ALA A 117 10.90 10.20 20.43
C ALA A 117 10.93 11.72 20.27
N SER A 118 12.12 12.31 20.20
CA SER A 118 12.29 13.74 19.91
C SER A 118 13.36 13.93 18.84
N GLU A 119 12.99 14.62 17.77
CA GLU A 119 13.93 15.04 16.74
C GLU A 119 14.95 16.02 17.35
N MET A 120 16.22 15.62 17.46
CA MET A 120 17.24 16.43 18.14
C MET A 120 17.73 17.63 17.31
N ARG A 121 17.78 17.51 15.97
CA ARG A 121 18.12 18.58 15.02
C ARG A 121 18.07 18.08 13.58
N ARG A 122 17.64 18.94 12.65
CA ARG A 122 17.91 18.84 11.22
C ARG A 122 19.15 19.69 10.89
N GLY A 123 20.32 19.05 10.78
CA GLY A 123 21.57 19.59 10.21
C GLY A 123 22.37 20.66 10.98
N VAL A 124 23.65 20.38 11.29
CA VAL A 124 24.68 21.37 11.70
C VAL A 124 26.04 21.10 11.04
N MET A 125 26.08 20.52 9.85
CA MET A 125 27.34 20.42 9.10
C MET A 125 27.66 21.72 8.32
N LYS A 126 26.65 22.59 8.11
CA LYS A 126 26.79 23.81 7.30
C LYS A 126 27.62 24.92 7.98
N ILE A 127 27.50 25.10 9.30
CA ILE A 127 28.18 26.20 10.02
C ILE A 127 29.67 25.91 10.23
N LEU A 128 30.01 24.66 10.60
CA LEU A 128 31.41 24.23 10.72
C LEU A 128 32.09 24.22 9.34
N GLY A 129 31.37 23.78 8.29
CA GLY A 129 31.82 23.85 6.90
C GLY A 129 32.07 25.29 6.42
N LEU A 130 31.20 26.24 6.74
CA LEU A 130 31.38 27.67 6.41
C LEU A 130 32.58 28.31 7.13
N LEU A 131 32.81 27.96 8.40
CA LEU A 131 33.96 28.41 9.18
C LEU A 131 35.28 27.87 8.60
N LEU A 132 35.31 26.58 8.22
CA LEU A 132 36.48 25.94 7.64
C LEU A 132 36.76 26.38 6.18
N LEU A 133 35.72 26.70 5.39
CA LEU A 133 35.85 27.37 4.08
C LEU A 133 36.40 28.79 4.21
N GLY A 134 35.93 29.55 5.21
CA GLY A 134 36.39 30.92 5.48
C GLY A 134 37.86 30.99 5.92
N MET A 135 38.40 29.91 6.49
CA MET A 135 39.81 29.80 6.90
C MET A 135 40.72 29.23 5.80
N GLY A 136 40.19 28.92 4.61
CA GLY A 136 40.97 28.34 3.49
C GLY A 136 41.51 26.94 3.73
N LEU A 137 41.08 26.27 4.81
CA LEU A 137 41.49 24.91 5.19
C LEU A 137 40.62 23.81 4.54
N LEU A 138 39.51 24.20 3.92
CA LEU A 138 38.77 23.41 2.95
C LEU A 138 38.92 24.09 1.59
N GLN A 139 39.94 23.73 0.83
CA GLN A 139 39.70 23.64 -0.61
C GLN A 139 38.70 22.50 -0.74
N ALA A 140 37.42 22.82 -0.93
CA ALA A 140 36.49 21.81 -1.40
C ALA A 140 37.07 21.35 -2.75
N PRO A 141 37.58 20.12 -2.89
CA PRO A 141 37.56 19.56 -4.22
C PRO A 141 36.09 19.67 -4.66
N LEU A 142 35.84 20.03 -5.92
CA LEU A 142 34.58 19.68 -6.55
C LEU A 142 34.27 18.25 -6.09
N GLN A 143 33.26 18.08 -5.23
CA GLN A 143 32.90 16.76 -4.73
C GLN A 143 32.57 15.97 -5.99
N ALA A 144 33.47 15.07 -6.39
CA ALA A 144 33.17 14.10 -7.43
C ALA A 144 31.88 13.44 -6.97
N GLN A 145 30.84 13.55 -7.80
CA GLN A 145 29.56 13.00 -7.43
C GLN A 145 29.73 11.48 -7.40
N TRP A 146 29.06 10.76 -6.50
CA TRP A 146 29.31 9.33 -6.31
C TRP A 146 29.17 8.52 -7.61
N PHE A 147 28.32 8.99 -8.53
CA PHE A 147 28.15 8.42 -9.85
C PHE A 147 29.32 8.66 -10.82
N ASP A 148 30.14 9.70 -10.62
CA ASP A 148 31.35 9.92 -11.43
C ASP A 148 32.41 8.84 -11.15
N ASN A 149 32.35 8.21 -9.96
CA ASN A 149 33.27 7.16 -9.53
C ASN A 149 32.80 5.74 -9.89
N LEU A 150 31.60 5.58 -10.44
CA LEU A 150 31.12 4.25 -10.85
C LEU A 150 32.10 3.61 -11.83
N SER A 151 32.47 2.38 -11.53
CA SER A 151 33.39 1.56 -12.31
C SER A 151 32.73 1.04 -13.59
N ASP A 152 33.53 0.44 -14.47
CA ASP A 152 33.02 -0.23 -15.66
C ASP A 152 32.26 -1.55 -15.35
N GLU A 153 32.26 -1.98 -14.08
CA GLU A 153 31.46 -3.12 -13.59
C GLU A 153 30.09 -2.69 -13.04
N ALA A 154 29.83 -1.38 -12.97
CA ALA A 154 28.55 -0.85 -12.50
C ALA A 154 27.41 -1.23 -13.45
N VAL A 155 26.29 -1.69 -12.89
CA VAL A 155 25.10 -2.08 -13.64
C VAL A 155 23.86 -1.35 -13.12
N VAL A 156 22.96 -1.04 -14.04
CA VAL A 156 21.59 -0.62 -13.74
C VAL A 156 20.66 -1.78 -14.04
N SER A 157 19.70 -2.04 -13.17
CA SER A 157 18.67 -3.05 -13.38
C SER A 157 17.30 -2.58 -12.92
N VAL A 158 16.26 -3.23 -13.43
CA VAL A 158 14.88 -3.03 -13.00
C VAL A 158 14.45 -4.23 -12.18
N LEU A 159 14.07 -3.98 -10.93
CA LEU A 159 13.50 -4.98 -10.02
C LEU A 159 12.00 -5.07 -10.24
N THR A 160 11.45 -6.27 -10.34
CA THR A 160 10.01 -6.53 -10.43
C THR A 160 9.59 -7.51 -9.35
N GLY A 161 8.75 -7.01 -8.43
CA GLY A 161 8.21 -7.77 -7.32
C GLY A 161 6.79 -8.27 -7.60
N SER A 162 6.51 -9.52 -7.23
CA SER A 162 5.21 -10.14 -7.43
C SER A 162 4.09 -9.41 -6.67
N PRO A 163 2.83 -9.50 -7.10
CA PRO A 163 1.66 -9.09 -6.31
C PRO A 163 1.69 -9.57 -4.84
N GLY A 164 1.15 -8.74 -3.94
CA GLY A 164 0.95 -9.06 -2.52
C GLY A 164 -0.52 -9.21 -2.13
N ALA A 165 -0.78 -9.59 -0.88
CA ALA A 165 -2.14 -9.82 -0.37
C ALA A 165 -2.91 -8.51 -0.11
N ASP A 166 -2.20 -7.41 0.16
CA ASP A 166 -2.81 -6.12 0.45
C ASP A 166 -3.17 -5.36 -0.83
N THR A 167 -4.25 -4.59 -0.78
CA THR A 167 -4.77 -3.81 -1.92
C THR A 167 -3.75 -2.88 -2.59
N TYR A 168 -2.85 -2.26 -1.83
CA TYR A 168 -1.80 -1.37 -2.38
C TYR A 168 -0.66 -2.15 -3.07
N SER A 169 -0.52 -3.44 -2.78
CA SER A 169 0.50 -4.34 -3.34
C SER A 169 -0.06 -5.31 -4.38
N ALA A 170 -1.37 -5.27 -4.63
CA ALA A 170 -2.10 -6.25 -5.44
C ALA A 170 -1.67 -6.32 -6.91
N PHE A 171 -0.95 -5.30 -7.40
CA PHE A 171 -0.46 -5.20 -8.78
C PHE A 171 1.05 -5.46 -8.90
N GLY A 172 1.70 -5.85 -7.80
CA GLY A 172 3.15 -5.93 -7.71
C GLY A 172 3.79 -4.56 -7.51
N HIS A 173 5.11 -4.50 -7.67
CA HIS A 173 5.85 -3.25 -7.57
C HIS A 173 7.17 -3.31 -8.35
N THR A 174 7.75 -2.17 -8.67
CA THR A 174 9.03 -2.09 -9.36
C THR A 174 9.92 -0.96 -8.83
N ALA A 175 11.22 -1.15 -8.97
CA ALA A 175 12.24 -0.21 -8.54
C ALA A 175 13.48 -0.32 -9.43
N ILE A 176 14.32 0.71 -9.42
CA ILE A 176 15.59 0.72 -10.17
C ILE A 176 16.72 0.40 -9.19
N ARG A 177 17.60 -0.53 -9.54
CA ARG A 177 18.79 -0.85 -8.73
C ARG A 177 20.05 -0.41 -9.47
N ILE A 178 21.00 0.14 -8.71
CA ILE A 178 22.37 0.41 -9.17
C ILE A 178 23.31 -0.40 -8.30
N TYR A 179 24.07 -1.26 -8.94
CA TYR A 179 25.02 -2.16 -8.31
C TYR A 179 26.41 -1.99 -8.89
N ASP A 180 27.39 -1.69 -8.06
CA ASP A 180 28.81 -1.65 -8.43
C ASP A 180 29.63 -2.42 -7.37
N PRO A 181 30.10 -3.64 -7.69
CA PRO A 181 30.88 -4.47 -6.77
C PRO A 181 32.30 -3.97 -6.57
N SER A 182 32.83 -3.15 -7.50
CA SER A 182 34.22 -2.72 -7.52
C SER A 182 34.47 -1.46 -6.66
N GLU A 183 33.43 -0.68 -6.39
CA GLU A 183 33.50 0.47 -5.49
C GLU A 183 33.62 0.07 -4.02
N VAL A 184 34.29 0.90 -3.22
CA VAL A 184 34.48 0.69 -1.78
C VAL A 184 34.05 1.93 -0.99
N PRO A 185 32.94 1.89 -0.23
CA PRO A 185 32.05 0.73 -0.04
C PRO A 185 31.26 0.38 -1.30
N VAL A 186 30.88 -0.90 -1.41
CA VAL A 186 30.05 -1.43 -2.52
C VAL A 186 28.81 -0.57 -2.69
N VAL A 187 28.54 -0.18 -3.93
CA VAL A 187 27.30 0.53 -4.29
C VAL A 187 26.25 -0.54 -4.54
N ASP A 188 25.17 -0.56 -3.75
CA ASP A 188 24.05 -1.48 -3.96
C ASP A 188 22.74 -0.83 -3.50
N TRP A 189 22.29 0.14 -4.30
CA TRP A 189 21.15 1.02 -3.98
C TRP A 189 19.93 0.68 -4.82
N VAL A 190 18.77 0.70 -4.17
CA VAL A 190 17.46 0.59 -4.81
C VAL A 190 16.74 1.93 -4.70
N PHE A 191 16.38 2.49 -5.85
CA PHE A 191 15.60 3.71 -6.03
C PHE A 191 14.13 3.36 -6.22
N ASN A 192 13.30 3.77 -5.27
CA ASN A 192 11.92 3.35 -5.13
C ASN A 192 10.95 4.55 -5.28
N TYR A 193 10.13 4.53 -6.33
CA TYR A 193 9.07 5.52 -6.57
C TYR A 193 7.73 5.16 -5.89
N GLY A 194 7.68 4.08 -5.10
CA GLY A 194 6.49 3.58 -4.39
C GLY A 194 6.35 4.09 -2.95
N THR A 195 7.18 5.03 -2.50
CA THR A 195 7.11 5.51 -1.11
C THR A 195 6.16 6.69 -0.97
N PHE A 196 5.33 6.66 0.06
CA PHE A 196 4.47 7.77 0.46
C PHE A 196 4.58 8.00 1.98
N SER A 197 4.37 9.23 2.44
CA SER A 197 4.43 9.58 3.86
C SER A 197 3.04 9.77 4.47
N PHE A 198 2.80 9.18 5.63
CA PHE A 198 1.62 9.48 6.46
C PHE A 198 1.85 10.78 7.23
N SER A 199 1.59 11.93 6.60
CA SER A 199 1.53 13.24 7.27
C SER A 199 0.16 13.47 7.92
N ASP A 200 0.05 14.46 8.80
CA ASP A 200 -1.22 14.83 9.48
C ASP A 200 -2.36 15.16 8.49
N ASP A 201 -2.02 15.58 7.26
CA ASP A 201 -2.97 15.88 6.19
C ASP A 201 -3.15 14.75 5.17
N PHE A 202 -2.49 13.59 5.35
CA PHE A 202 -2.52 12.46 4.43
C PHE A 202 -3.95 12.00 4.11
N TYR A 203 -4.78 11.77 5.13
CA TYR A 203 -6.16 11.30 4.91
C TYR A 203 -7.00 12.32 4.14
N MET A 204 -6.80 13.62 4.40
CA MET A 204 -7.52 14.68 3.69
C MET A 204 -7.08 14.76 2.22
N LYS A 205 -5.78 14.62 1.97
CA LYS A 205 -5.19 14.55 0.64
C LYS A 205 -5.65 13.31 -0.13
N PHE A 206 -5.62 12.13 0.51
CA PHE A 206 -6.13 10.87 -0.03
C PHE A 206 -7.60 10.99 -0.44
N LEU A 207 -8.47 11.51 0.44
CA LEU A 207 -9.89 11.72 0.13
C LEU A 207 -10.09 12.69 -1.04
N LYS A 208 -9.19 13.67 -1.23
CA LYS A 208 -9.19 14.59 -2.36
C LYS A 208 -8.57 14.00 -3.64
N GLY A 209 -8.00 12.80 -3.62
CA GLY A 209 -7.29 12.20 -4.76
C GLY A 209 -5.87 12.71 -4.94
N HIS A 210 -5.34 13.40 -3.93
CA HIS A 210 -4.01 13.99 -3.94
C HIS A 210 -3.04 13.03 -3.27
N LEU A 211 -2.63 11.98 -3.96
CA LEU A 211 -1.58 11.08 -3.47
C LEU A 211 -0.22 11.59 -3.95
N ASP A 212 0.57 12.16 -3.03
CA ASP A 212 1.94 12.57 -3.30
C ASP A 212 2.88 11.43 -2.89
N TYR A 213 3.60 10.90 -3.88
CA TYR A 213 4.63 9.88 -3.67
C TYR A 213 6.00 10.55 -3.75
N THR A 214 7.01 9.89 -3.22
CA THR A 214 8.37 10.40 -3.16
C THR A 214 9.35 9.31 -3.53
N LEU A 215 10.32 9.66 -4.38
CA LEU A 215 11.46 8.79 -4.64
C LEU A 215 12.29 8.63 -3.36
N THR A 216 12.56 7.39 -2.99
CA THR A 216 13.51 7.07 -1.91
C THR A 216 14.63 6.17 -2.41
N ALA A 217 15.74 6.13 -1.67
CA ALA A 217 16.84 5.22 -1.92
C ALA A 217 17.12 4.40 -0.66
N ALA A 218 17.28 3.09 -0.80
CA ALA A 218 17.61 2.18 0.29
C ALA A 218 18.59 1.09 -0.18
N PRO A 219 19.38 0.49 0.72
CA PRO A 219 20.24 -0.63 0.36
C PRO A 219 19.42 -1.81 -0.17
N PHE A 220 19.91 -2.49 -1.20
CA PHE A 220 19.20 -3.62 -1.81
C PHE A 220 18.83 -4.72 -0.82
N HIS A 221 19.69 -5.04 0.15
CA HIS A 221 19.40 -6.06 1.15
C HIS A 221 18.13 -5.77 1.97
N MET A 222 17.81 -4.49 2.22
CA MET A 222 16.57 -4.11 2.92
C MET A 222 15.34 -4.33 2.04
N PHE A 223 15.43 -3.95 0.76
CA PHE A 223 14.37 -4.18 -0.22
C PHE A 223 14.14 -5.68 -0.44
N ASN A 224 15.20 -6.44 -0.67
CA ASN A 224 15.12 -7.90 -0.85
C ASN A 224 14.52 -8.59 0.39
N LYS A 225 14.92 -8.17 1.60
CA LYS A 225 14.37 -8.72 2.84
C LYS A 225 12.87 -8.49 2.98
N SER A 226 12.32 -7.35 2.55
CA SER A 226 10.88 -7.10 2.68
C SER A 226 10.06 -8.09 1.84
N TYR A 227 10.49 -8.40 0.61
CA TYR A 227 9.82 -9.40 -0.22
C TYR A 227 9.95 -10.80 0.34
N LEU A 228 11.12 -11.14 0.90
CA LEU A 228 11.33 -12.42 1.57
C LEU A 228 10.40 -12.58 2.78
N ASP A 229 10.31 -11.56 3.63
CA ASP A 229 9.48 -11.58 4.84
C ASP A 229 7.97 -11.64 4.48
N GLU A 230 7.55 -11.05 3.36
CA GLU A 230 6.18 -11.11 2.83
C GLU A 230 5.85 -12.41 2.08
N GLY A 231 6.84 -13.26 1.80
CA GLY A 231 6.67 -14.45 0.97
C GLY A 231 6.28 -14.12 -0.48
N ARG A 232 6.87 -13.05 -1.04
CA ARG A 232 6.65 -12.57 -2.41
C ARG A 232 7.86 -12.83 -3.30
N GLY A 233 7.59 -13.03 -4.58
CA GLY A 233 8.62 -13.22 -5.60
C GLY A 233 9.30 -11.91 -5.97
N LEU A 234 10.55 -11.99 -6.39
CA LEU A 234 11.34 -10.85 -6.84
C LEU A 234 12.30 -11.31 -7.93
N PHE A 235 12.32 -10.61 -9.05
CA PHE A 235 13.34 -10.79 -10.09
C PHE A 235 13.92 -9.46 -10.54
N GLU A 236 15.06 -9.53 -11.18
CA GLU A 236 15.85 -8.41 -11.69
C GLU A 236 16.02 -8.55 -13.21
N GLN A 237 15.90 -7.47 -13.96
CA GLN A 237 16.29 -7.40 -15.37
C GLN A 237 17.46 -6.42 -15.52
N ILE A 238 18.64 -6.93 -15.85
CA ILE A 238 19.84 -6.11 -16.06
C ILE A 238 19.70 -5.36 -17.39
N LEU A 239 20.00 -4.06 -17.36
CA LEU A 239 20.00 -3.21 -18.54
C LEU A 239 21.39 -3.18 -19.16
N ARG A 240 21.47 -3.37 -20.48
CA ARG A 240 22.69 -3.36 -21.29
C ARG A 240 23.11 -1.93 -21.60
N LEU A 241 23.56 -1.22 -20.58
CA LEU A 241 24.03 0.15 -20.66
C LEU A 241 25.56 0.18 -20.65
N SER A 242 26.15 1.09 -21.41
CA SER A 242 27.56 1.46 -21.27
C SER A 242 27.82 2.17 -19.94
N THR A 243 29.08 2.23 -19.49
CA THR A 243 29.43 2.93 -18.24
C THR A 243 28.90 4.37 -18.21
N ASP A 244 29.02 5.12 -19.30
CA ASP A 244 28.55 6.51 -19.34
C ASP A 244 27.02 6.63 -19.25
N GLU A 245 26.29 5.66 -19.79
CA GLU A 245 24.83 5.57 -19.67
C GLU A 245 24.41 5.19 -18.24
N VAL A 246 25.12 4.25 -17.60
CA VAL A 246 24.94 3.92 -16.18
C VAL A 246 25.15 5.16 -15.30
N ARG A 247 26.24 5.91 -15.54
CA ARG A 247 26.52 7.18 -14.84
C ARG A 247 25.43 8.22 -15.09
N SER A 248 24.87 8.27 -16.30
CA SER A 248 23.79 9.20 -16.64
C SER A 248 22.49 8.87 -15.89
N VAL A 249 22.14 7.59 -15.77
CA VAL A 249 21.01 7.14 -14.94
C VAL A 249 21.25 7.45 -13.47
N ALA A 250 22.43 7.13 -12.94
CA ALA A 250 22.80 7.40 -11.56
C ALA A 250 22.76 8.92 -11.23
N LYS A 251 23.19 9.75 -12.18
CA LYS A 251 23.12 11.21 -12.09
C LYS A 251 21.68 11.71 -12.07
N TYR A 252 20.83 11.22 -12.96
CA TYR A 252 19.40 11.59 -12.96
C TYR A 252 18.73 11.21 -11.65
N LEU A 253 18.92 9.97 -11.18
CA LEU A 253 18.35 9.49 -9.92
C LEU A 253 18.86 10.29 -8.72
N SER A 254 20.13 10.69 -8.71
CA SER A 254 20.69 11.54 -7.66
C SER A 254 20.08 12.94 -7.65
N TRP A 255 19.83 13.52 -8.82
CA TRP A 255 19.12 14.79 -8.95
C TRP A 255 17.65 14.65 -8.50
N ASN A 256 16.99 13.58 -8.94
CA ASN A 256 15.59 13.33 -8.60
C ASN A 256 15.42 13.06 -7.10
N LEU A 257 16.39 12.46 -6.42
CA LEU A 257 16.34 12.17 -4.98
C LEU A 257 16.43 13.42 -4.08
N GLN A 258 16.76 14.59 -4.64
CA GLN A 258 16.78 15.85 -3.88
C GLN A 258 15.38 16.21 -3.36
N GLU A 259 15.31 16.85 -2.19
CA GLU A 259 14.05 17.18 -1.48
C GLU A 259 13.08 17.95 -2.39
N GLU A 260 13.58 18.81 -3.27
CA GLU A 260 12.79 19.62 -4.20
C GLU A 260 12.27 18.85 -5.42
N ASN A 261 12.88 17.70 -5.76
CA ASN A 261 12.61 16.97 -7.00
C ASN A 261 11.98 15.58 -6.75
N ALA A 262 12.09 15.03 -5.54
CA ALA A 262 11.71 13.65 -5.25
C ALA A 262 10.21 13.41 -5.25
N GLY A 263 9.42 14.46 -5.00
CA GLY A 263 7.96 14.37 -4.94
C GLY A 263 7.30 14.34 -6.31
N TYR A 264 6.28 13.48 -6.49
CA TYR A 264 5.42 13.47 -7.66
C TYR A 264 3.97 13.14 -7.32
N ARG A 265 3.04 13.60 -8.17
CA ARG A 265 1.60 13.28 -8.06
C ARG A 265 1.37 11.89 -8.63
N TYR A 266 0.95 10.97 -7.79
CA TYR A 266 0.66 9.60 -8.19
C TYR A 266 -0.66 9.53 -8.99
N GLU A 267 -0.60 8.96 -10.18
CA GLU A 267 -1.74 8.57 -11.00
C GLU A 267 -1.61 7.09 -11.38
N PHE A 268 -2.49 6.25 -10.85
CA PHE A 268 -2.37 4.79 -10.97
C PHE A 268 -2.13 4.29 -12.41
N PHE A 269 -2.83 4.83 -13.41
CA PHE A 269 -2.69 4.41 -14.82
C PHE A 269 -1.64 5.16 -15.64
N ARG A 270 -1.07 6.26 -15.13
CA ARG A 270 -0.27 7.20 -15.94
C ARG A 270 1.08 7.52 -15.32
N ASP A 271 1.13 7.68 -14.01
CA ASP A 271 2.29 8.17 -13.29
C ASP A 271 2.44 7.41 -11.96
N ASN A 272 3.15 6.29 -12.01
CA ASN A 272 3.34 5.38 -10.88
C ASN A 272 4.75 4.80 -10.88
N CYS A 273 5.05 3.89 -9.95
CA CYS A 273 6.38 3.31 -9.83
C CYS A 273 6.89 2.65 -11.11
N ALA A 274 6.02 2.04 -11.92
CA ALA A 274 6.37 1.38 -13.16
C ALA A 274 6.56 2.37 -14.32
N SER A 275 5.61 3.28 -14.54
CA SER A 275 5.78 4.28 -15.60
C SER A 275 6.96 5.21 -15.34
N ARG A 276 7.30 5.46 -14.07
CA ARG A 276 8.48 6.25 -13.66
C ARG A 276 9.81 5.63 -14.08
N VAL A 277 9.90 4.31 -14.28
CA VAL A 277 11.11 3.68 -14.83
C VAL A 277 11.37 4.19 -16.25
N ILE A 278 10.33 4.25 -17.08
CA ILE A 278 10.43 4.77 -18.44
C ILE A 278 10.83 6.25 -18.40
N VAL A 279 10.21 7.05 -17.52
CA VAL A 279 10.56 8.47 -17.35
C VAL A 279 12.03 8.65 -16.97
N VAL A 280 12.57 7.82 -16.06
CA VAL A 280 13.99 7.86 -15.70
C VAL A 280 14.86 7.55 -16.90
N LEU A 281 14.56 6.49 -17.66
CA LEU A 281 15.36 6.09 -18.82
C LEU A 281 15.31 7.15 -19.93
N GLU A 282 14.14 7.70 -20.23
CA GLU A 282 13.98 8.78 -21.22
C GLU A 282 14.80 10.02 -20.86
N ASN A 283 14.75 10.46 -19.60
CA ASN A 283 15.46 11.66 -19.17
C ASN A 283 16.96 11.44 -18.98
N ALA A 284 17.38 10.24 -18.58
CA ALA A 284 18.79 9.92 -18.36
C ALA A 284 19.55 9.64 -19.66
N LEU A 285 18.91 8.96 -20.61
CA LEU A 285 19.55 8.47 -21.84
C LEU A 285 19.27 9.36 -23.06
N GLY A 286 18.25 10.22 -22.99
CA GLY A 286 17.94 11.19 -24.03
C GLY A 286 17.53 10.55 -25.36
N GLU A 287 17.94 11.18 -26.47
CA GLU A 287 17.54 10.76 -27.84
C GLU A 287 17.99 9.35 -28.23
N GLY A 288 18.98 8.79 -27.54
CA GLY A 288 19.44 7.42 -27.76
C GLY A 288 18.42 6.37 -27.33
N PHE A 289 17.54 6.68 -26.37
CA PHE A 289 16.55 5.75 -25.84
C PHE A 289 15.26 5.78 -26.66
N GLN A 290 14.79 4.60 -27.06
CA GLN A 290 13.55 4.41 -27.79
C GLN A 290 12.74 3.30 -27.13
N THR A 291 11.48 3.59 -26.82
CA THR A 291 10.62 2.63 -26.12
C THR A 291 10.14 1.49 -27.02
N ASN A 292 9.91 1.78 -28.31
CA ASN A 292 9.37 0.85 -29.32
C ASN A 292 8.11 0.08 -28.89
N CYS A 293 7.38 0.55 -27.87
CA CYS A 293 6.18 -0.11 -27.43
C CYS A 293 5.10 -0.06 -28.53
N ILE A 294 4.25 -1.07 -28.55
CA ILE A 294 3.09 -1.14 -29.44
C ILE A 294 1.83 -1.23 -28.57
N ALA A 295 0.75 -0.58 -28.98
CA ALA A 295 -0.53 -0.74 -28.31
C ALA A 295 -1.06 -2.17 -28.53
N ASP A 296 -1.41 -2.86 -27.44
CA ASP A 296 -1.89 -4.24 -27.47
C ASP A 296 -3.43 -4.35 -27.63
N GLY A 297 -4.12 -3.21 -27.71
CA GLY A 297 -5.56 -3.11 -27.90
C GLY A 297 -6.38 -3.24 -26.61
N ARG A 298 -5.74 -3.52 -25.46
CA ARG A 298 -6.42 -3.56 -24.15
C ARG A 298 -6.76 -2.16 -23.67
N THR A 299 -7.82 -2.06 -22.88
CA THR A 299 -8.13 -0.86 -22.10
C THR A 299 -7.39 -0.88 -20.76
N PHE A 300 -7.28 0.28 -20.10
CA PHE A 300 -6.71 0.36 -18.74
C PHE A 300 -7.40 -0.60 -17.75
N ARG A 301 -8.71 -0.84 -17.90
CA ARG A 301 -9.45 -1.81 -17.08
C ARG A 301 -9.04 -3.24 -17.38
N ASP A 302 -8.96 -3.62 -18.65
CA ASP A 302 -8.55 -4.98 -19.05
C ASP A 302 -7.13 -5.32 -18.56
N GLY A 303 -6.28 -4.31 -18.36
CA GLY A 303 -4.96 -4.48 -17.76
C GLY A 303 -4.98 -4.95 -16.30
N LEU A 304 -6.08 -4.73 -15.58
CA LEU A 304 -6.24 -5.10 -14.17
C LEU A 304 -6.69 -6.54 -13.97
N ASP A 305 -7.42 -7.10 -14.93
CA ASP A 305 -8.10 -8.40 -14.81
C ASP A 305 -7.18 -9.51 -14.26
N PRO A 306 -5.93 -9.70 -14.75
CA PRO A 306 -5.06 -10.76 -14.24
C PRO A 306 -4.79 -10.67 -12.73
N TYR A 307 -4.83 -9.46 -12.16
CA TYR A 307 -4.47 -9.18 -10.77
C TYR A 307 -5.67 -9.19 -9.83
N ILE A 308 -6.85 -8.80 -10.33
CA ILE A 308 -8.05 -8.62 -9.49
C ILE A 308 -9.08 -9.73 -9.67
N ASP A 309 -8.98 -10.53 -10.73
CA ASP A 309 -9.90 -11.63 -11.02
C ASP A 309 -9.99 -12.66 -9.87
N GLY A 310 -8.86 -12.90 -9.21
CA GLY A 310 -8.80 -13.76 -8.04
C GLY A 310 -9.43 -13.13 -6.78
N SER A 311 -9.74 -11.83 -6.80
CA SER A 311 -10.27 -11.05 -5.69
C SER A 311 -11.63 -10.44 -6.08
N PRO A 312 -12.70 -11.24 -6.16
CA PRO A 312 -13.93 -10.87 -6.85
C PRO A 312 -14.65 -9.66 -6.22
N TRP A 313 -14.58 -9.49 -4.89
CA TRP A 313 -15.13 -8.29 -4.24
C TRP A 313 -14.33 -7.02 -4.55
N THR A 314 -13.01 -7.14 -4.70
CA THR A 314 -12.13 -6.04 -5.15
C THR A 314 -12.46 -5.68 -6.59
N ALA A 315 -12.59 -6.67 -7.47
CA ALA A 315 -13.01 -6.46 -8.85
C ALA A 315 -14.38 -5.76 -8.93
N PHE A 316 -15.37 -6.22 -8.18
CA PHE A 316 -16.68 -5.56 -8.11
C PHE A 316 -16.60 -4.10 -7.61
N GLY A 317 -15.73 -3.82 -6.62
CA GLY A 317 -15.49 -2.47 -6.14
C GLY A 317 -14.85 -1.57 -7.20
N MET A 318 -13.85 -2.08 -7.92
CA MET A 318 -13.19 -1.36 -9.02
C MET A 318 -14.13 -1.12 -10.20
N ASP A 319 -14.96 -2.10 -10.56
CA ASP A 319 -16.05 -1.93 -11.53
C ASP A 319 -17.02 -0.82 -11.14
N PHE A 320 -17.31 -0.70 -9.85
CA PHE A 320 -18.20 0.34 -9.35
C PHE A 320 -17.56 1.73 -9.42
N VAL A 321 -16.29 1.87 -9.00
CA VAL A 321 -15.63 3.16 -8.79
C VAL A 321 -14.95 3.71 -10.05
N LEU A 322 -14.35 2.86 -10.89
CA LEU A 322 -13.67 3.29 -12.11
C LEU A 322 -14.70 3.71 -13.17
N GLY A 323 -14.49 4.89 -13.75
CA GLY A 323 -15.34 5.45 -14.81
C GLY A 323 -14.84 5.09 -16.21
N SER A 324 -15.49 5.67 -17.22
CA SER A 324 -15.19 5.45 -18.66
C SER A 324 -13.73 5.71 -19.06
N ARG A 325 -12.97 6.50 -18.29
CA ARG A 325 -11.55 6.73 -18.60
C ARG A 325 -10.69 5.47 -18.48
N ALA A 326 -11.05 4.56 -17.58
CA ALA A 326 -10.39 3.27 -17.45
C ALA A 326 -10.71 2.34 -18.64
N ASP A 327 -11.79 2.62 -19.37
CA ASP A 327 -12.22 1.82 -20.53
C ASP A 327 -11.66 2.36 -21.86
N ASN A 328 -10.75 3.34 -21.81
CA ASN A 328 -10.02 3.79 -22.99
C ASN A 328 -8.92 2.77 -23.35
N VAL A 329 -8.76 2.51 -24.65
CA VAL A 329 -7.65 1.71 -25.18
C VAL A 329 -6.33 2.38 -24.81
N MET A 330 -5.41 1.58 -24.28
CA MET A 330 -4.10 2.04 -23.85
C MET A 330 -3.26 2.52 -25.06
N PRO A 331 -2.54 3.65 -24.94
CA PRO A 331 -1.56 4.05 -25.95
C PRO A 331 -0.34 3.09 -25.94
N PRO A 332 0.61 3.23 -26.89
CA PRO A 332 1.93 2.61 -26.76
C PRO A 332 2.56 2.86 -25.38
N CYS A 333 3.15 1.80 -24.80
CA CYS A 333 3.64 1.72 -23.42
C CYS A 333 2.56 1.93 -22.34
N GLY A 334 1.29 2.10 -22.71
CA GLY A 334 0.22 2.37 -21.77
C GLY A 334 -0.03 1.24 -20.78
N SER A 335 0.39 0.00 -21.07
CA SER A 335 0.35 -1.14 -20.15
C SER A 335 1.46 -1.14 -19.10
N ALA A 336 2.52 -0.34 -19.30
CA ALA A 336 3.67 -0.27 -18.39
C ALA A 336 3.38 0.49 -17.08
N TYR A 337 2.11 0.72 -16.74
CA TYR A 337 1.69 1.06 -15.38
C TYR A 337 1.64 -0.18 -14.48
N ILE A 338 1.60 -1.39 -15.06
CA ILE A 338 1.72 -2.67 -14.34
C ILE A 338 3.18 -3.14 -14.40
N PRO A 339 3.82 -3.46 -13.27
CA PRO A 339 5.20 -3.95 -13.21
C PRO A 339 5.53 -5.12 -14.15
N ASP A 340 4.67 -6.14 -14.25
CA ASP A 340 4.92 -7.27 -15.17
C ASP A 340 4.81 -6.87 -16.64
N ASP A 341 3.94 -5.91 -16.98
CA ASP A 341 3.83 -5.41 -18.36
C ASP A 341 4.95 -4.43 -18.70
N LEU A 342 5.46 -3.67 -17.73
CA LEU A 342 6.73 -2.94 -17.86
C LEU A 342 7.88 -3.91 -18.13
N SER A 343 7.99 -4.99 -17.37
CA SER A 343 9.04 -6.01 -17.55
C SER A 343 9.07 -6.57 -18.98
N LYS A 344 7.89 -6.82 -19.57
CA LYS A 344 7.76 -7.22 -20.99
C LYS A 344 8.11 -6.07 -21.93
N ALA A 345 7.66 -4.85 -21.63
CA ALA A 345 7.91 -3.67 -22.46
C ALA A 345 9.41 -3.38 -22.58
N LEU A 346 10.19 -3.54 -21.50
CA LEU A 346 11.65 -3.35 -21.49
C LEU A 346 12.37 -4.17 -22.58
N LEU A 347 11.86 -5.35 -22.92
CA LEU A 347 12.43 -6.23 -23.96
C LEU A 347 12.30 -5.65 -25.37
N SER A 348 11.37 -4.72 -25.60
CA SER A 348 11.21 -4.01 -26.86
C SER A 348 12.02 -2.72 -26.93
N MET A 349 12.45 -2.20 -25.77
CA MET A 349 13.16 -0.93 -25.69
C MET A 349 14.59 -1.07 -26.20
N THR A 350 15.12 0.00 -26.77
CA THR A 350 16.48 0.06 -27.31
C THR A 350 17.19 1.31 -26.85
N VAL A 351 18.52 1.23 -26.75
CA VAL A 351 19.41 2.37 -26.55
C VAL A 351 20.44 2.38 -27.68
N ASN A 352 20.54 3.47 -28.42
CA ASN A 352 21.43 3.61 -29.57
C ASN A 352 21.25 2.49 -30.62
N GLY A 353 20.02 1.98 -30.76
CA GLY A 353 19.66 0.90 -31.69
C GLY A 353 19.92 -0.52 -31.18
N GLU A 354 20.54 -0.68 -30.02
CA GLU A 354 20.77 -1.98 -29.39
C GLU A 354 19.68 -2.31 -28.35
N PRO A 355 19.30 -3.60 -28.17
CA PRO A 355 18.31 -3.98 -27.17
C PRO A 355 18.71 -3.58 -25.75
N LEU A 356 17.79 -2.92 -25.03
CA LEU A 356 18.01 -2.48 -23.65
C LEU A 356 18.22 -3.66 -22.70
N THR A 357 17.49 -4.75 -22.88
CA THR A 357 17.58 -5.97 -22.07
C THR A 357 17.03 -7.16 -22.85
N SER A 358 17.19 -8.37 -22.34
CA SER A 358 16.69 -9.62 -22.92
C SER A 358 16.30 -10.62 -21.84
N GLU A 359 15.61 -11.69 -22.22
CA GLU A 359 15.27 -12.79 -21.30
C GLU A 359 16.49 -13.43 -20.63
N ALA A 360 17.66 -13.39 -21.29
CA ALA A 360 18.90 -13.91 -20.71
C ALA A 360 19.48 -12.99 -19.60
N ASP A 361 19.04 -11.73 -19.55
CA ASP A 361 19.48 -10.76 -18.55
C ASP A 361 18.52 -10.72 -17.33
N LYS A 362 17.51 -11.60 -17.30
CA LYS A 362 16.60 -11.78 -16.18
C LYS A 362 17.22 -12.72 -15.14
N ILE A 363 17.23 -12.29 -13.89
CA ILE A 363 17.72 -13.05 -12.73
C ILE A 363 16.60 -13.16 -11.70
N ASP A 364 16.15 -14.38 -11.41
CA ASP A 364 15.21 -14.62 -10.32
C ASP A 364 15.95 -14.53 -8.98
N LEU A 365 15.61 -13.51 -8.18
CA LEU A 365 16.24 -13.25 -6.87
C LEU A 365 15.55 -14.02 -5.75
N LEU A 366 14.21 -14.02 -5.77
CA LEU A 366 13.35 -14.74 -4.83
C LEU A 366 12.28 -15.49 -5.62
N ILE A 367 12.31 -16.82 -5.51
CA ILE A 367 11.32 -17.71 -6.13
C ILE A 367 10.34 -18.14 -5.04
N VAL A 368 9.05 -17.95 -5.29
CA VAL A 368 7.96 -18.34 -4.39
C VAL A 368 7.21 -19.56 -4.91
N GLU A 369 6.88 -20.48 -4.01
CA GLU A 369 6.00 -21.60 -4.30
C GLU A 369 4.54 -21.13 -4.32
N GLY A 370 3.90 -21.11 -5.49
CA GLY A 370 2.49 -20.72 -5.62
C GLY A 370 2.17 -19.99 -6.92
N ALA A 371 0.99 -19.35 -6.96
CA ALA A 371 0.59 -18.52 -8.08
C ALA A 371 1.25 -17.14 -7.99
N TRP A 372 1.82 -16.66 -9.09
CA TRP A 372 2.36 -15.30 -9.21
C TRP A 372 1.29 -14.22 -8.98
N LEU A 373 0.05 -14.53 -9.34
CA LEU A 373 -1.09 -13.63 -9.25
C LEU A 373 -1.91 -13.93 -7.99
N SER A 374 -2.44 -12.87 -7.37
CA SER A 374 -3.26 -13.01 -6.15
C SER A 374 -4.67 -13.53 -6.43
N GLY A 375 -5.18 -14.36 -5.51
CA GLY A 375 -6.60 -14.72 -5.39
C GLY A 375 -7.04 -16.05 -6.00
N ALA A 376 -8.36 -16.26 -6.12
CA ALA A 376 -8.97 -17.50 -6.55
C ALA A 376 -8.54 -17.91 -7.98
N PRO A 377 -8.29 -19.21 -8.26
CA PRO A 377 -7.92 -19.69 -9.59
C PRO A 377 -8.97 -19.37 -10.66
N PRO A 378 -8.59 -19.30 -11.96
CA PRO A 378 -9.52 -19.03 -13.08
C PRO A 378 -10.78 -19.89 -13.10
N GLU A 379 -10.67 -21.16 -12.73
CA GLU A 379 -11.79 -22.11 -12.72
C GLU A 379 -12.66 -22.04 -11.46
N SER A 380 -12.29 -21.20 -10.48
CA SER A 380 -12.96 -21.16 -9.19
C SER A 380 -14.31 -20.46 -9.26
N ALA A 381 -15.36 -21.16 -8.80
CA ALA A 381 -16.68 -20.60 -8.61
C ALA A 381 -16.70 -19.39 -7.64
N ALA A 382 -15.66 -19.24 -6.79
CA ALA A 382 -15.52 -18.09 -5.90
C ALA A 382 -15.46 -16.77 -6.69
N ARG A 383 -14.94 -16.76 -7.92
CA ARG A 383 -14.89 -15.57 -8.79
C ARG A 383 -16.28 -15.01 -9.12
N LEU A 384 -17.33 -15.84 -9.07
CA LEU A 384 -18.71 -15.45 -9.38
C LEU A 384 -19.52 -14.96 -8.17
N VAL A 385 -18.94 -14.96 -6.97
CA VAL A 385 -19.67 -14.66 -5.72
C VAL A 385 -20.39 -13.31 -5.75
N PRO A 386 -19.77 -12.17 -6.14
CA PRO A 386 -20.49 -10.89 -6.22
C PRO A 386 -21.65 -10.93 -7.21
N THR A 387 -21.46 -11.58 -8.37
CA THR A 387 -22.50 -11.75 -9.38
C THR A 387 -23.69 -12.51 -8.81
N ILE A 388 -23.43 -13.66 -8.17
CA ILE A 388 -24.45 -14.48 -7.52
C ILE A 388 -25.19 -13.68 -6.45
N VAL A 389 -24.46 -12.95 -5.59
CA VAL A 389 -25.06 -12.13 -4.52
C VAL A 389 -25.94 -11.03 -5.08
N MET A 390 -25.50 -10.29 -6.11
CA MET A 390 -26.26 -9.19 -6.69
C MET A 390 -27.48 -9.67 -7.48
N VAL A 391 -27.37 -10.80 -8.18
CA VAL A 391 -28.51 -11.44 -8.85
C VAL A 391 -29.52 -11.96 -7.83
N LEU A 392 -29.07 -12.64 -6.76
CA LEU A 392 -29.95 -13.10 -5.69
C LEU A 392 -30.64 -11.93 -4.98
N LEU A 393 -29.94 -10.82 -4.74
CA LEU A 393 -30.54 -9.61 -4.19
C LEU A 393 -31.67 -9.10 -5.09
N ALA A 394 -31.45 -8.99 -6.40
CA ALA A 394 -32.47 -8.57 -7.36
C ALA A 394 -33.69 -9.51 -7.34
N LEU A 395 -33.46 -10.83 -7.32
CA LEU A 395 -34.51 -11.84 -7.26
C LEU A 395 -35.30 -11.79 -5.94
N ILE A 396 -34.62 -11.61 -4.80
CA ILE A 396 -35.27 -11.46 -3.49
C ILE A 396 -36.15 -10.21 -3.47
N ILE A 397 -35.65 -9.07 -3.95
CA ILE A 397 -36.44 -7.83 -4.03
C ILE A 397 -37.65 -8.02 -4.96
N ALA A 398 -37.48 -8.68 -6.12
CA ALA A 398 -38.57 -8.99 -7.04
C ALA A 398 -39.63 -9.90 -6.39
N PHE A 399 -39.20 -10.95 -5.68
CA PHE A 399 -40.08 -11.89 -4.99
C PHE A 399 -40.86 -11.23 -3.85
N LEU A 400 -40.18 -10.48 -2.98
CA LEU A 400 -40.82 -9.74 -1.88
C LEU A 400 -41.81 -8.71 -2.43
N ARG A 401 -41.46 -8.03 -3.51
CA ARG A 401 -42.35 -7.11 -4.23
C ARG A 401 -43.59 -7.83 -4.75
N PHE A 402 -43.43 -9.00 -5.38
CA PHE A 402 -44.56 -9.80 -5.88
C PHE A 402 -45.49 -10.24 -4.74
N LYS A 403 -44.95 -10.82 -3.66
CA LYS A 403 -45.73 -11.23 -2.48
C LYS A 403 -46.42 -10.07 -1.78
N SER A 404 -45.80 -8.89 -1.78
CA SER A 404 -46.40 -7.67 -1.22
C SER A 404 -47.60 -7.15 -2.03
N ARG A 405 -47.67 -7.45 -3.35
CA ARG A 405 -48.81 -7.10 -4.22
C ARG A 405 -50.03 -7.99 -4.03
N THR A 406 -49.83 -9.28 -3.77
CA THR A 406 -50.91 -10.29 -3.66
C THR A 406 -51.55 -10.31 -2.26
N SER A 407 -51.00 -9.54 -1.34
CA SER A 407 -51.43 -9.50 0.06
C SER A 407 -52.55 -8.48 0.25
N THR A 408 -53.77 -8.94 0.45
CA THR A 408 -54.94 -8.09 0.75
C THR A 408 -54.73 -7.29 2.05
N PRO A 409 -55.18 -6.02 2.10
CA PRO A 409 -55.12 -5.20 3.30
C PRO A 409 -56.23 -5.61 4.27
N GLN A 410 -56.08 -6.76 4.93
CA GLN A 410 -56.92 -7.10 6.08
C GLN A 410 -56.07 -7.10 7.36
N SER A 411 -56.29 -6.04 8.14
CA SER A 411 -56.17 -5.88 9.59
C SER A 411 -54.88 -6.26 10.35
N SER A 412 -53.78 -6.65 9.71
CA SER A 412 -52.47 -6.74 10.38
C SER A 412 -51.32 -6.42 9.41
N PRO A 413 -50.23 -5.75 9.84
CA PRO A 413 -49.09 -5.49 8.95
C PRO A 413 -48.55 -6.80 8.38
N ASN A 414 -48.81 -7.02 7.09
CA ASN A 414 -48.36 -8.21 6.40
C ASN A 414 -46.83 -8.30 6.48
N VAL A 415 -46.33 -9.41 7.00
CA VAL A 415 -44.89 -9.66 7.20
C VAL A 415 -44.11 -9.45 5.89
N ASN A 416 -44.66 -9.86 4.75
CA ASN A 416 -44.02 -9.68 3.44
C ASN A 416 -43.93 -8.20 3.04
N PHE A 417 -44.96 -7.40 3.35
CA PHE A 417 -44.94 -5.96 3.08
C PHE A 417 -43.92 -5.24 3.99
N LYS A 418 -43.84 -5.63 5.27
CA LYS A 418 -42.84 -5.09 6.21
C LYS A 418 -41.42 -5.47 5.75
N LEU A 419 -41.20 -6.72 5.37
CA LEU A 419 -39.92 -7.22 4.90
C LEU A 419 -39.50 -6.55 3.58
N PHE A 420 -40.42 -6.40 2.62
CA PHE A 420 -40.17 -5.63 1.40
C PHE A 420 -39.80 -4.17 1.72
N LYS A 421 -40.51 -3.52 2.65
CA LYS A 421 -40.20 -2.14 3.05
C LYS A 421 -38.80 -2.03 3.65
N ILE A 422 -38.38 -2.96 4.50
CA ILE A 422 -37.03 -2.99 5.08
C ILE A 422 -35.99 -3.20 3.98
N ALA A 423 -36.15 -4.23 3.14
CA ALA A 423 -35.22 -4.55 2.07
C ALA A 423 -35.07 -3.40 1.07
N ARG A 424 -36.21 -2.79 0.67
CA ARG A 424 -36.24 -1.55 -0.13
C ARG A 424 -35.45 -0.44 0.53
N SER A 425 -35.68 -0.16 1.81
CA SER A 425 -34.97 0.93 2.51
C SER A 425 -33.46 0.71 2.51
N VAL A 426 -33.01 -0.51 2.80
CA VAL A 426 -31.58 -0.86 2.81
C VAL A 426 -30.96 -0.62 1.43
N VAL A 427 -31.56 -1.18 0.38
CA VAL A 427 -31.05 -1.02 -1.01
C VAL A 427 -30.96 0.45 -1.40
N LEU A 428 -32.00 1.25 -1.11
CA LEU A 428 -32.02 2.66 -1.52
C LEU A 428 -31.08 3.54 -0.69
N ILE A 429 -30.91 3.26 0.61
CA ILE A 429 -29.96 3.97 1.47
C ILE A 429 -28.52 3.69 0.99
N VAL A 430 -28.18 2.42 0.76
CA VAL A 430 -26.84 2.03 0.28
C VAL A 430 -26.57 2.62 -1.09
N ALA A 431 -27.50 2.47 -2.05
CA ALA A 431 -27.33 3.04 -3.39
C ALA A 431 -27.19 4.56 -3.37
N SER A 432 -27.93 5.25 -2.50
CA SER A 432 -27.80 6.71 -2.34
C SER A 432 -26.45 7.10 -1.77
N ALA A 433 -25.95 6.39 -0.75
CA ALA A 433 -24.64 6.65 -0.16
C ALA A 433 -23.52 6.45 -1.18
N LEU A 434 -23.57 5.36 -1.94
CA LEU A 434 -22.64 5.07 -3.02
C LEU A 434 -22.73 6.11 -4.16
N GLY A 435 -23.93 6.57 -4.51
CA GLY A 435 -24.11 7.62 -5.52
C GLY A 435 -23.57 8.97 -5.09
N VAL A 436 -23.72 9.34 -3.81
CA VAL A 436 -23.11 10.54 -3.24
C VAL A 436 -21.59 10.41 -3.23
N MET A 437 -21.05 9.26 -2.82
CA MET A 437 -19.61 9.00 -2.87
C MET A 437 -19.04 9.21 -4.28
N LEU A 438 -19.63 8.60 -5.32
CA LEU A 438 -19.20 8.80 -6.70
C LEU A 438 -19.36 10.27 -7.16
N LEU A 439 -20.41 10.96 -6.73
CA LEU A 439 -20.61 12.37 -7.08
C LEU A 439 -19.52 13.25 -6.47
N VAL A 440 -19.13 13.00 -5.21
CA VAL A 440 -18.00 13.67 -4.56
C VAL A 440 -16.70 13.36 -5.31
N MET A 441 -16.43 12.08 -5.61
CA MET A 441 -15.23 11.70 -6.35
C MET A 441 -15.14 12.37 -7.73
N TRP A 442 -16.27 12.49 -8.42
CA TRP A 442 -16.32 13.14 -9.73
C TRP A 442 -16.16 14.66 -9.68
N THR A 443 -16.76 15.33 -8.68
CA THR A 443 -16.88 16.80 -8.71
C THR A 443 -15.98 17.55 -7.73
N LEU A 444 -15.46 16.87 -6.70
CA LEU A 444 -14.75 17.49 -5.58
C LEU A 444 -13.35 16.88 -5.36
N THR A 445 -12.93 15.91 -6.17
CA THR A 445 -11.65 15.22 -6.01
C THR A 445 -10.93 15.05 -7.35
N ASP A 446 -9.60 14.91 -7.27
CA ASP A 446 -8.70 14.68 -8.41
C ASP A 446 -8.56 13.19 -8.77
N HIS A 447 -9.52 12.34 -8.34
CA HIS A 447 -9.60 10.94 -8.80
C HIS A 447 -10.09 10.86 -10.25
N THR A 448 -9.25 11.29 -11.18
CA THR A 448 -9.56 11.45 -12.61
C THR A 448 -10.08 10.17 -13.26
N ASP A 449 -9.63 9.00 -12.83
CA ASP A 449 -10.04 7.70 -13.40
C ASP A 449 -11.44 7.26 -12.93
N THR A 450 -12.03 7.97 -11.97
CA THR A 450 -13.41 7.77 -11.50
C THR A 450 -14.41 8.73 -12.14
N TRP A 451 -13.93 9.64 -12.99
CA TRP A 451 -14.76 10.65 -13.61
C TRP A 451 -15.66 10.07 -14.71
N ALA A 452 -16.78 10.79 -14.96
CA ALA A 452 -17.80 10.37 -15.93
C ALA A 452 -18.29 8.94 -15.70
N ASN A 453 -18.43 8.56 -14.41
CA ASN A 453 -18.83 7.22 -14.02
C ASN A 453 -20.34 7.02 -14.23
N CYS A 454 -20.70 6.16 -15.19
CA CYS A 454 -22.06 5.83 -15.58
C CYS A 454 -22.87 5.16 -14.45
N ASN A 455 -22.21 4.61 -13.41
CA ASN A 455 -22.90 4.09 -12.23
C ASN A 455 -23.69 5.16 -11.46
N LEU A 456 -23.39 6.45 -11.68
CA LEU A 456 -24.20 7.56 -11.18
C LEU A 456 -25.62 7.56 -11.74
N LEU A 457 -25.85 7.01 -12.94
CA LEU A 457 -27.17 6.96 -13.57
C LEU A 457 -28.15 6.03 -12.85
N TRP A 458 -27.67 5.13 -11.98
CA TRP A 458 -28.53 4.27 -11.17
C TRP A 458 -28.40 4.47 -9.67
N SER A 459 -27.23 4.88 -9.18
CA SER A 459 -27.00 5.10 -7.74
C SER A 459 -27.55 6.45 -7.25
N LEU A 460 -27.27 7.55 -7.97
CA LEU A 460 -27.71 8.90 -7.57
C LEU A 460 -29.25 9.07 -7.58
N PRO A 461 -30.00 8.51 -8.55
CA PRO A 461 -31.46 8.59 -8.54
C PRO A 461 -32.13 7.93 -7.33
N ALA A 462 -31.43 7.08 -6.58
CA ALA A 462 -31.93 6.49 -5.33
C ALA A 462 -32.19 7.55 -4.24
N LEU A 463 -31.54 8.72 -4.30
CA LEU A 463 -31.73 9.83 -3.35
C LEU A 463 -33.19 10.32 -3.26
N VAL A 464 -33.99 10.08 -4.30
CA VAL A 464 -35.44 10.38 -4.27
C VAL A 464 -36.17 9.68 -3.12
N TYR A 465 -35.58 8.60 -2.57
CA TYR A 465 -36.07 7.93 -1.38
C TYR A 465 -36.24 8.90 -0.19
N PHE A 466 -35.28 9.80 0.02
CA PHE A 466 -35.25 10.75 1.12
C PHE A 466 -36.16 11.98 0.90
N VAL A 467 -36.65 12.20 -0.33
CA VAL A 467 -37.59 13.28 -0.61
C VAL A 467 -38.92 13.00 0.12
N PRO A 468 -39.42 13.90 0.98
CA PRO A 468 -40.67 13.64 1.72
C PRO A 468 -41.89 13.46 0.81
N THR A 469 -42.81 12.55 1.16
CA THR A 469 -43.98 12.21 0.35
C THR A 469 -44.98 13.36 0.16
N LYS A 470 -44.96 14.35 1.05
CA LYS A 470 -45.78 15.57 0.95
C LYS A 470 -45.39 16.49 -0.23
N PHE A 471 -44.18 16.33 -0.78
CA PHE A 471 -43.75 17.15 -1.91
C PHE A 471 -44.39 16.67 -3.21
N LYS A 472 -45.11 17.57 -3.88
CA LYS A 472 -45.81 17.28 -5.15
C LYS A 472 -44.87 16.74 -6.23
N MET A 473 -43.60 17.15 -6.23
CA MET A 473 -42.61 16.69 -7.21
C MET A 473 -42.10 15.26 -6.98
N LYS A 474 -42.33 14.64 -5.81
CA LYS A 474 -41.76 13.31 -5.50
C LYS A 474 -42.14 12.27 -6.56
N ALA A 475 -43.39 12.28 -7.01
CA ALA A 475 -43.86 11.34 -8.03
C ALA A 475 -43.11 11.53 -9.35
N THR A 476 -42.96 12.79 -9.79
CA THR A 476 -42.20 13.15 -11.00
C THR A 476 -40.73 12.76 -10.87
N MET A 477 -40.08 13.10 -9.75
CA MET A 477 -38.69 12.71 -9.49
C MET A 477 -38.51 11.20 -9.48
N THR A 478 -39.46 10.46 -8.88
CA THR A 478 -39.40 8.99 -8.87
C THR A 478 -39.52 8.42 -10.28
N TYR A 479 -40.38 8.99 -11.11
CA TYR A 479 -40.52 8.59 -12.52
C TYR A 479 -39.23 8.87 -13.30
N VAL A 480 -38.66 10.07 -13.16
CA VAL A 480 -37.36 10.42 -13.77
C VAL A 480 -36.27 9.46 -13.31
N SER A 481 -36.18 9.15 -12.01
CA SER A 481 -35.22 8.18 -11.48
C SER A 481 -35.35 6.81 -12.13
N VAL A 482 -36.58 6.31 -12.29
CA VAL A 482 -36.84 5.02 -12.95
C VAL A 482 -36.41 5.06 -14.42
N VAL A 483 -36.69 6.16 -15.13
CA VAL A 483 -36.28 6.34 -16.54
C VAL A 483 -34.75 6.38 -16.66
N LEU A 484 -34.05 7.07 -15.77
CA LEU A 484 -32.58 7.12 -15.77
C LEU A 484 -31.97 5.73 -15.55
N ILE A 485 -32.45 4.98 -14.55
CA ILE A 485 -31.95 3.62 -14.29
C ILE A 485 -32.28 2.68 -15.44
N ALA A 486 -33.48 2.78 -16.01
CA ALA A 486 -33.85 1.98 -17.19
C ALA A 486 -32.98 2.32 -18.40
N THR A 487 -32.66 3.61 -18.60
CA THR A 487 -31.75 4.06 -19.65
C THR A 487 -30.35 3.47 -19.46
N TYR A 488 -29.82 3.51 -18.24
CA TYR A 488 -28.56 2.84 -17.90
C TYR A 488 -28.59 1.35 -18.22
N LEU A 489 -29.63 0.62 -17.78
CA LEU A 489 -29.74 -0.82 -18.04
C LEU A 489 -29.88 -1.16 -19.53
N LEU A 490 -30.53 -0.29 -20.32
CA LEU A 490 -30.71 -0.50 -21.75
C LEU A 490 -29.48 -0.13 -22.58
N LEU A 491 -28.74 0.91 -22.18
CA LEU A 491 -27.60 1.44 -22.95
C LEU A 491 -26.24 0.92 -22.48
N SER A 492 -26.10 0.47 -21.23
CA SER A 492 -24.83 -0.09 -20.75
C SER A 492 -24.29 -1.27 -21.56
N PRO A 493 -25.10 -2.19 -22.15
CA PRO A 493 -24.55 -3.19 -23.06
C PRO A 493 -24.23 -2.55 -24.42
N GLY A 494 -22.96 -2.17 -24.61
CA GLY A 494 -22.39 -1.86 -25.92
C GLY A 494 -22.69 -0.47 -26.49
N ILE A 495 -23.42 0.40 -25.77
CA ILE A 495 -23.64 1.80 -26.19
C ILE A 495 -22.91 2.78 -25.27
N LEU A 496 -23.00 2.58 -23.94
CA LEU A 496 -22.22 3.41 -23.02
C LEU A 496 -20.72 3.13 -23.18
N PRO A 497 -19.87 4.17 -23.09
CA PRO A 497 -18.42 4.01 -23.21
C PRO A 497 -17.77 3.35 -21.98
N GLN A 498 -18.54 3.10 -20.93
CA GLN A 498 -18.06 2.49 -19.69
C GLN A 498 -18.44 1.01 -19.63
N PHE A 499 -17.48 0.17 -19.26
CA PHE A 499 -17.74 -1.23 -18.98
C PHE A 499 -18.74 -1.39 -17.82
N THR A 500 -19.63 -2.36 -17.94
CA THR A 500 -20.59 -2.66 -16.88
C THR A 500 -20.70 -4.17 -16.68
N SER A 501 -20.27 -4.64 -15.52
CA SER A 501 -20.39 -6.07 -15.17
C SER A 501 -21.82 -6.48 -14.81
N ILE A 502 -22.08 -7.79 -14.90
CA ILE A 502 -23.38 -8.38 -14.54
C ILE A 502 -23.75 -8.10 -13.07
N SER A 503 -22.76 -8.05 -12.18
CA SER A 503 -22.94 -7.67 -10.78
C SER A 503 -23.52 -6.26 -10.63
N LEU A 504 -23.01 -5.29 -11.40
CA LEU A 504 -23.53 -3.92 -11.42
C LEU A 504 -24.95 -3.87 -12.00
N TRP A 505 -25.27 -4.67 -13.01
CA TRP A 505 -26.64 -4.83 -13.48
C TRP A 505 -27.57 -5.37 -12.39
N GLY A 506 -27.15 -6.41 -11.66
CA GLY A 506 -27.92 -6.95 -10.54
C GLY A 506 -28.19 -5.90 -9.45
N ALA A 507 -27.19 -5.07 -9.15
CA ALA A 507 -27.34 -3.94 -8.23
C ALA A 507 -28.33 -2.88 -8.75
N ALA A 508 -28.18 -2.44 -10.01
CA ALA A 508 -29.07 -1.45 -10.63
C ALA A 508 -30.53 -1.96 -10.76
N ILE A 509 -30.72 -3.24 -11.08
CA ILE A 509 -32.04 -3.90 -11.09
C ILE A 509 -32.64 -3.91 -9.68
N SER A 510 -31.84 -4.19 -8.65
CA SER A 510 -32.31 -4.14 -7.27
C SER A 510 -32.82 -2.74 -6.90
N VAL A 511 -32.12 -1.68 -7.36
CA VAL A 511 -32.51 -0.29 -7.12
C VAL A 511 -33.79 0.09 -7.87
N ILE A 512 -33.93 -0.24 -9.16
CA ILE A 512 -35.16 0.10 -9.92
C ILE A 512 -36.38 -0.64 -9.35
N LEU A 513 -36.23 -1.90 -8.95
CA LEU A 513 -37.29 -2.68 -8.31
C LEU A 513 -37.68 -2.12 -6.94
N ALA A 514 -36.71 -1.63 -6.18
CA ALA A 514 -36.93 -0.98 -4.89
C ALA A 514 -37.62 0.40 -5.05
N LEU A 515 -37.25 1.20 -6.05
CA LEU A 515 -37.82 2.53 -6.29
C LEU A 515 -39.26 2.49 -6.77
N THR A 516 -39.56 1.60 -7.72
CA THR A 516 -40.84 1.59 -8.44
C THR A 516 -42.02 1.47 -7.47
N PRO A 517 -43.07 2.31 -7.55
CA PRO A 517 -44.23 2.21 -6.66
C PRO A 517 -44.95 0.86 -6.77
N ILE A 518 -45.43 0.31 -5.66
CA ILE A 518 -46.34 -0.85 -5.69
C ILE A 518 -47.73 -0.32 -6.02
N LYS A 519 -48.19 -0.54 -7.25
CA LYS A 519 -49.64 -0.45 -7.54
C LYS A 519 -50.29 -1.77 -7.11
N PRO A 520 -51.33 -1.75 -6.25
CA PRO A 520 -52.13 -2.95 -5.97
C PRO A 520 -52.81 -3.40 -7.27
N PHE A 521 -53.09 -4.71 -7.41
CA PHE A 521 -53.99 -5.17 -8.45
C PHE A 521 -55.35 -4.54 -8.18
N ILE A 522 -55.70 -3.50 -8.94
CA ILE A 522 -57.08 -3.05 -9.02
C ILE A 522 -57.79 -4.20 -9.74
N ASN A 523 -58.62 -4.94 -9.00
CA ASN A 523 -59.64 -5.77 -9.63
C ASN A 523 -60.48 -4.81 -10.49
N VAL A 524 -60.19 -4.79 -11.79
CA VAL A 524 -61.17 -4.35 -12.77
C VAL A 524 -62.30 -5.36 -12.65
N ARG A 525 -63.34 -4.97 -11.90
CA ARG A 525 -64.61 -5.67 -11.91
C ARG A 525 -65.28 -5.49 -13.26
#